data_AF-A0A1X7UKB6-F1
#
_entry.id   AF-A0A1X7UKB6-F1
#
_cell.length_a   1.000
_cell.length_b   1.000
_cell.length_c   1.000
_cell.angle_alpha   90.00
_cell.angle_beta   90.00
_cell.angle_gamma   90.00
#
_symmetry.space_group_name_H-M   'P 1'
#
loop_
_entity.id
_entity.type
_entity.pdbx_description
1 polymer ?
#
loop_
_entity_poly.entity_id
_entity_poly.type
_entity_poly.pdbx_seq_one_letter_code
_entity_poly.pdbx_strand_id
1 'polypeptide(L)'
;MSYRLHNFLKTLFGKFVSVRVIKEADDMTAVAYEERKNQLDDNALHIGLVTRSLLRKLHDEVTSQIDKAAKYAISNLPLHDETLLSAQFLNFDTRETAIFSQVEHFLNRYPTLLNFSSPSELFSLSEDFTSFQLLERNDIPDRVWDSAIVSQQDDGGDIRRYFRMVIIWSHISTMRSSDGSFLYGRLAKVTLLVLVIPHSNAEEERVFSLITKNKTGFRPSLKLDGTLSIIIQMKLANPEPCHRYEPMKEVIGKAKTATMTYNKAHSSSASSASTTASTSSSS
;
A
#
# COMPACT_ATOMS: atom_id res chain seq x y z
N MET A 1 12.63 -1.22 0.30
CA MET A 1 11.84 -1.55 1.52
C MET A 1 12.68 -2.30 2.55
N SER A 2 13.43 -3.34 2.16
CA SER A 2 14.34 -4.09 3.05
C SER A 2 15.31 -3.20 3.87
N TYR A 3 15.97 -2.22 3.26
CA TYR A 3 16.84 -1.27 3.98
C TYR A 3 16.12 -0.53 5.12
N ARG A 4 14.83 -0.17 4.96
CA ARG A 4 14.07 0.53 5.99
C ARG A 4 13.76 -0.37 7.19
N LEU A 5 13.44 -1.64 6.93
CA LEU A 5 13.20 -2.61 7.99
C LEU A 5 14.49 -2.91 8.77
N HIS A 6 15.61 -3.05 8.07
CA HIS A 6 16.92 -3.20 8.71
C HIS A 6 17.31 -1.97 9.53
N ASN A 7 17.06 -0.77 9.01
CA ASN A 7 17.35 0.46 9.74
C ASN A 7 16.42 0.62 10.96
N PHE A 8 15.15 0.22 10.86
CA PHE A 8 14.25 0.14 12.01
C PHE A 8 14.79 -0.80 13.09
N LEU A 9 15.27 -2.00 12.72
CA LEU A 9 15.91 -2.91 13.67
C LEU A 9 17.17 -2.31 14.29
N LYS A 10 18.03 -1.64 13.51
CA LYS A 10 19.20 -0.93 14.05
C LYS A 10 18.81 0.14 15.07
N THR A 11 17.80 0.95 14.76
CA THR A 11 17.29 1.98 15.69
C THR A 11 16.64 1.35 16.92
N LEU A 12 15.94 0.23 16.76
CA LEU A 12 15.33 -0.51 17.87
C LEU A 12 16.41 -1.08 18.80
N PHE A 13 17.37 -1.82 18.25
CA PHE A 13 18.50 -2.39 19.00
C PHE A 13 19.36 -1.31 19.64
N GLY A 14 19.60 -0.18 18.97
CA GLY A 14 20.38 0.92 19.53
C GLY A 14 19.82 1.50 20.84
N LYS A 15 18.56 1.19 21.20
CA LYS A 15 17.96 1.60 22.47
C LYS A 15 18.36 0.71 23.65
N PHE A 16 18.81 -0.52 23.43
CA PHE A 16 19.01 -1.50 24.51
C PHE A 16 20.14 -2.51 24.30
N VAL A 17 20.71 -2.61 23.11
CA VAL A 17 21.86 -3.47 22.77
C VAL A 17 23.10 -2.59 22.63
N SER A 18 24.25 -3.10 23.06
CA SER A 18 25.54 -2.44 22.88
C SER A 18 25.82 -2.16 21.41
N VAL A 19 26.21 -0.91 21.11
CA VAL A 19 26.55 -0.47 19.75
C VAL A 19 27.65 -1.32 19.12
N ARG A 20 28.56 -1.87 19.93
CA ARG A 20 29.62 -2.76 19.46
C ARG A 20 29.04 -4.03 18.84
N VAL A 21 28.10 -4.69 19.54
CA VAL A 21 27.45 -5.91 19.08
C VAL A 21 26.62 -5.66 17.81
N ILE A 22 25.95 -4.50 17.72
CA ILE A 22 25.19 -4.11 16.52
C ILE A 22 26.12 -3.89 15.33
N LYS A 23 27.33 -3.32 15.54
CA LYS A 23 28.30 -3.06 14.46
C LYS A 23 29.03 -4.30 13.99
N GLU A 24 29.26 -5.27 14.87
CA GLU A 24 29.95 -6.53 14.58
C GLU A 24 29.02 -7.56 13.91
N ALA A 25 27.70 -7.34 13.91
CA ALA A 25 26.73 -8.26 13.31
C ALA A 25 26.58 -8.04 11.79
N ASP A 26 26.78 -9.13 11.03
CA ASP A 26 26.57 -9.17 9.58
C ASP A 26 25.07 -9.09 9.21
N ASP A 27 24.22 -9.72 10.01
CA ASP A 27 22.76 -9.70 9.87
C ASP A 27 22.09 -9.20 11.16
N MET A 28 21.21 -8.21 11.00
CA MET A 28 20.42 -7.65 12.11
C MET A 28 19.42 -8.66 12.66
N THR A 29 18.96 -9.62 11.88
CA THR A 29 18.01 -10.64 12.40
C THR A 29 18.69 -11.70 13.26
N ALA A 30 20.02 -11.82 13.17
CA ALA A 30 20.84 -12.79 13.90
C ALA A 30 21.58 -12.18 15.11
N VAL A 31 21.35 -10.91 15.43
CA VAL A 31 21.95 -10.27 16.62
C VAL A 31 21.50 -11.00 17.88
N ALA A 32 22.45 -11.40 18.72
CA ALA A 32 22.16 -12.06 20.01
C ALA A 32 21.68 -11.04 21.07
N TYR A 33 20.59 -10.33 20.78
CA TYR A 33 20.06 -9.25 21.62
C TYR A 33 19.45 -9.74 22.95
N GLU A 34 19.12 -11.04 23.03
CA GLU A 34 18.58 -11.68 24.23
C GLU A 34 19.67 -11.94 25.29
N GLU A 35 20.94 -11.94 24.90
CA GLU A 35 22.03 -12.21 25.83
C GLU A 35 22.32 -10.97 26.67
N ARG A 36 22.18 -11.07 28.00
CA ARG A 36 22.39 -9.94 28.93
C ARG A 36 23.76 -9.27 28.79
N LYS A 37 24.80 -10.03 28.44
CA LYS A 37 26.17 -9.51 28.18
C LYS A 37 26.24 -8.55 26.98
N ASN A 38 25.29 -8.65 26.05
CA ASN A 38 25.21 -7.83 24.84
C ASN A 38 24.30 -6.60 25.02
N GLN A 39 23.49 -6.60 26.08
CA GLN A 39 22.57 -5.52 26.40
C GLN A 39 23.25 -4.38 27.15
N LEU A 40 22.66 -3.20 27.08
CA LEU A 40 23.04 -2.05 27.90
C LEU A 40 22.60 -2.28 29.35
N ASP A 41 23.34 -1.68 30.29
CA ASP A 41 22.93 -1.61 31.69
C ASP A 41 21.57 -0.89 31.81
N ASP A 42 20.77 -1.25 32.82
CA ASP A 42 19.41 -0.69 32.99
C ASP A 42 19.41 0.84 33.10
N ASN A 43 20.49 1.43 33.63
CA ASN A 43 20.65 2.88 33.72
C ASN A 43 20.94 3.54 32.35
N ALA A 44 21.54 2.78 31.44
CA ALA A 44 21.94 3.20 30.09
C ALA A 44 20.87 2.90 29.02
N LEU A 45 19.80 2.16 29.35
CA LEU A 45 18.67 1.90 28.45
C LEU A 45 18.04 3.21 27.96
N HIS A 46 17.82 3.32 26.65
CA HIS A 46 17.24 4.52 26.05
C HIS A 46 15.69 4.53 26.15
N ILE A 47 15.19 4.51 27.39
CA ILE A 47 13.78 4.63 27.75
C ILE A 47 13.42 6.09 28.07
N GLY A 48 12.28 6.56 27.56
CA GLY A 48 11.81 7.94 27.75
C GLY A 48 11.66 8.33 29.24
N LEU A 49 11.79 9.62 29.55
CA LEU A 49 11.78 10.16 30.93
C LEU A 49 10.55 9.72 31.74
N VAL A 50 9.37 9.67 31.09
CA VAL A 50 8.12 9.22 31.71
C VAL A 50 8.20 7.75 32.11
N THR A 51 8.62 6.89 31.18
CA THR A 51 8.80 5.45 31.41
C THR A 51 9.84 5.20 32.50
N ARG A 52 10.96 5.93 32.48
CA ARG A 52 12.02 5.84 33.48
C ARG A 52 11.56 6.26 34.88
N SER A 53 10.68 7.26 34.98
CA SER A 53 10.05 7.67 36.25
C SER A 53 9.08 6.61 36.78
N LEU A 54 8.31 5.97 35.90
CA LEU A 54 7.37 4.90 36.24
C LEU A 54 8.11 3.62 36.69
N LEU A 55 9.24 3.31 36.06
CA LEU A 55 10.08 2.15 36.37
C LEU A 55 10.78 2.21 37.71
N ARG A 56 11.12 3.41 38.19
CA ARG A 56 11.58 3.56 39.58
C ARG A 56 10.49 3.20 40.59
N LYS A 57 9.22 3.16 40.18
CA LYS A 57 8.05 2.83 41.02
C LYS A 57 7.56 1.39 40.82
N LEU A 58 7.77 0.84 39.63
CA LEU A 58 7.39 -0.52 39.25
C LEU A 58 8.69 -1.30 39.03
N HIS A 59 9.05 -2.18 39.96
CA HIS A 59 10.24 -3.06 39.90
C HIS A 59 10.16 -4.12 38.76
N ASP A 60 9.60 -3.77 37.61
CA ASP A 60 9.41 -4.66 36.46
C ASP A 60 10.60 -4.61 35.49
N GLU A 61 10.99 -5.77 34.96
CA GLU A 61 12.08 -5.93 33.99
C GLU A 61 11.70 -5.34 32.62
N VAL A 62 12.08 -4.07 32.39
CA VAL A 62 12.05 -3.39 31.09
C VAL A 62 12.61 -4.24 29.97
N THR A 63 13.73 -4.89 30.27
CA THR A 63 14.49 -5.73 29.37
C THR A 63 13.60 -6.82 28.77
N SER A 64 12.79 -7.48 29.61
CA SER A 64 11.83 -8.50 29.18
C SER A 64 10.79 -7.97 28.20
N GLN A 65 10.31 -6.73 28.39
CA GLN A 65 9.35 -6.12 27.48
C GLN A 65 9.98 -5.70 26.15
N ILE A 66 11.20 -5.16 26.19
CA ILE A 66 11.93 -4.76 24.99
C ILE A 66 12.33 -6.00 24.17
N ASP A 67 12.77 -7.08 24.82
CA ASP A 67 13.07 -8.35 24.16
C ASP A 67 11.83 -8.93 23.48
N LYS A 68 10.66 -8.88 24.14
CA LYS A 68 9.38 -9.29 23.53
C LYS A 68 9.03 -8.43 22.31
N ALA A 69 9.24 -7.12 22.38
CA ALA A 69 9.00 -6.22 21.25
C ALA A 69 9.96 -6.49 20.07
N ALA A 70 11.24 -6.74 20.35
CA ALA A 70 12.23 -7.11 19.35
C ALA A 70 11.90 -8.46 18.69
N LYS A 71 11.57 -9.49 19.50
CA LYS A 71 11.08 -10.80 19.03
C LYS A 71 9.85 -10.67 18.15
N TYR A 72 8.90 -9.84 18.57
CA TYR A 72 7.68 -9.59 17.82
C TYR A 72 8.00 -8.91 16.47
N ALA A 73 8.84 -7.88 16.47
CA ALA A 73 9.23 -7.19 15.25
C ALA A 73 9.95 -8.12 14.26
N ILE A 74 10.92 -8.92 14.72
CA ILE A 74 11.66 -9.84 13.85
C ILE A 74 10.74 -10.93 13.28
N SER A 75 9.78 -11.42 14.06
CA SER A 75 8.87 -12.49 13.62
C SER A 75 7.75 -12.00 12.69
N ASN A 76 7.35 -10.73 12.77
CA ASN A 76 6.20 -10.22 12.00
C ASN A 76 6.60 -9.29 10.84
N LEU A 77 7.82 -8.75 10.82
CA LEU A 77 8.28 -7.93 9.70
C LEU A 77 8.76 -8.82 8.54
N PRO A 78 8.46 -8.47 7.28
CA PRO A 78 8.89 -9.23 6.10
C PRO A 78 10.36 -8.97 5.77
N LEU A 79 11.25 -9.29 6.71
CA LEU A 79 12.69 -9.00 6.65
C LEU A 79 13.39 -9.79 5.54
N HIS A 80 12.92 -11.03 5.34
CA HIS A 80 13.47 -12.00 4.39
C HIS A 80 12.49 -12.33 3.26
N ASP A 81 11.52 -11.43 2.99
CA ASP A 81 10.56 -11.64 1.92
C ASP A 81 11.24 -11.56 0.54
N GLU A 82 11.29 -12.70 -0.15
CA GLU A 82 11.97 -12.85 -1.43
C GLU A 82 11.40 -11.90 -2.51
N THR A 83 10.11 -11.62 -2.48
CA THR A 83 9.46 -10.71 -3.42
C THR A 83 9.88 -9.26 -3.19
N LEU A 84 9.97 -8.81 -1.93
CA LEU A 84 10.49 -7.48 -1.58
C LEU A 84 11.98 -7.33 -1.85
N LEU A 85 12.76 -8.40 -1.68
CA LEU A 85 14.17 -8.44 -2.04
C LEU A 85 14.36 -8.37 -3.55
N SER A 86 13.56 -9.13 -4.30
CA SER A 86 13.59 -9.13 -5.76
C SER A 86 13.12 -7.79 -6.32
N ALA A 87 12.11 -7.15 -5.74
CA ALA A 87 11.62 -5.84 -6.18
C ALA A 87 12.66 -4.70 -6.13
N GLN A 88 13.85 -4.91 -5.55
CA GLN A 88 14.88 -3.88 -5.46
C GLN A 88 15.42 -3.44 -6.82
N PHE A 89 15.36 -4.29 -7.86
CA PHE A 89 15.80 -3.90 -9.22
C PHE A 89 15.02 -2.69 -9.78
N LEU A 90 13.81 -2.43 -9.25
CA LEU A 90 12.99 -1.28 -9.62
C LEU A 90 13.60 0.06 -9.22
N ASN A 91 14.47 0.07 -8.21
CA ASN A 91 15.07 1.32 -7.76
C ASN A 91 16.21 1.70 -8.70
N PHE A 92 16.10 2.88 -9.31
CA PHE A 92 17.10 3.41 -10.24
C PHE A 92 18.49 3.49 -9.62
N ASP A 93 18.56 3.85 -8.33
CA ASP A 93 19.84 4.01 -7.63
C ASP A 93 20.56 2.67 -7.38
N THR A 94 19.84 1.53 -7.44
CA THR A 94 20.42 0.20 -7.21
C THR A 94 20.55 -0.62 -8.49
N ARG A 95 20.25 -0.03 -9.67
CA ARG A 95 20.23 -0.74 -10.97
C ARG A 95 21.59 -1.37 -11.32
N GLU A 96 22.69 -0.71 -10.97
CA GLU A 96 24.05 -1.16 -11.28
C GLU A 96 24.42 -2.46 -10.55
N THR A 97 23.84 -2.68 -9.36
CA THR A 97 24.05 -3.89 -8.55
C THR A 97 22.90 -4.90 -8.67
N ALA A 98 21.84 -4.55 -9.41
CA ALA A 98 20.71 -5.44 -9.62
C ALA A 98 21.13 -6.64 -10.48
N ILE A 99 20.46 -7.76 -10.31
CA ILE A 99 20.74 -8.99 -11.06
C ILE A 99 19.49 -9.47 -11.77
N PHE A 100 19.66 -10.08 -12.94
CA PHE A 100 18.52 -10.48 -13.78
C PHE A 100 17.59 -11.49 -13.10
N SER A 101 18.10 -12.33 -12.18
CA SER A 101 17.28 -13.27 -11.41
C SER A 101 16.19 -12.59 -10.57
N GLN A 102 16.37 -11.31 -10.22
CA GLN A 102 15.33 -10.50 -9.58
C GLN A 102 14.14 -10.25 -10.50
N VAL A 103 14.38 -10.10 -11.81
CA VAL A 103 13.34 -9.98 -12.84
C VAL A 103 12.69 -11.35 -13.06
N GLU A 104 13.49 -12.41 -13.18
CA GLU A 104 13.00 -13.79 -13.34
C GLU A 104 12.08 -14.25 -12.21
N HIS A 105 12.34 -13.82 -10.97
CA HIS A 105 11.45 -14.06 -9.83
C HIS A 105 10.01 -13.63 -10.15
N PHE A 106 9.81 -12.47 -10.78
CA PHE A 106 8.48 -11.98 -11.13
C PHE A 106 7.87 -12.69 -12.35
N LEU A 107 8.70 -13.12 -13.31
CA LEU A 107 8.24 -13.95 -14.43
C LEU A 107 7.65 -15.27 -13.92
N ASN A 108 8.37 -15.92 -13.00
CA ASN A 108 7.97 -17.18 -12.39
C ASN A 108 6.76 -17.01 -11.46
N ARG A 109 6.67 -15.88 -10.76
CA ARG A 109 5.56 -15.59 -9.84
C ARG A 109 4.26 -15.21 -10.57
N TYR A 110 4.34 -14.54 -11.72
CA TYR A 110 3.18 -14.03 -12.46
C TYR A 110 3.16 -14.49 -13.93
N PRO A 111 3.20 -15.81 -14.21
CA PRO A 111 3.36 -16.33 -15.58
C PRO A 111 2.18 -15.99 -16.50
N THR A 112 0.98 -15.77 -15.96
CA THR A 112 -0.21 -15.38 -16.72
C THR A 112 -0.19 -13.92 -17.14
N LEU A 113 0.44 -13.04 -16.36
CA LEU A 113 0.54 -11.59 -16.65
C LEU A 113 1.81 -11.27 -17.44
N LEU A 114 2.88 -12.01 -17.17
CA LEU A 114 4.21 -11.89 -17.79
C LEU A 114 4.50 -13.13 -18.64
N ASN A 115 3.78 -13.24 -19.75
CA ASN A 115 3.82 -14.37 -20.67
C ASN A 115 5.04 -14.40 -21.61
N PHE A 116 6.24 -14.24 -21.05
CA PHE A 116 7.49 -14.38 -21.81
C PHE A 116 7.86 -15.87 -21.87
N SER A 117 7.31 -16.58 -22.85
CA SER A 117 7.41 -18.04 -22.93
C SER A 117 8.49 -18.53 -23.89
N SER A 118 8.98 -17.68 -24.78
CA SER A 118 10.02 -18.06 -25.74
C SER A 118 11.43 -17.69 -25.25
N PRO A 119 12.46 -18.52 -25.51
CA PRO A 119 13.84 -18.18 -25.20
C PRO A 119 14.32 -16.87 -25.84
N SER A 120 13.78 -16.52 -27.01
CA SER A 120 14.11 -15.27 -27.71
C SER A 120 13.56 -14.04 -27.00
N GLU A 121 12.35 -14.12 -26.43
CA GLU A 121 11.78 -13.04 -25.63
C GLU A 121 12.54 -12.84 -24.32
N LEU A 122 12.94 -13.93 -23.66
CA LEU A 122 13.74 -13.88 -22.43
C LEU A 122 15.12 -13.27 -22.70
N PHE A 123 15.77 -13.66 -23.80
CA PHE A 123 17.02 -13.04 -24.23
C PHE A 123 16.84 -11.53 -24.47
N SER A 124 15.79 -11.14 -25.19
CA SER A 124 15.50 -9.73 -25.44
C SER A 124 15.19 -8.95 -24.15
N LEU A 125 14.49 -9.56 -23.19
CA LEU A 125 14.23 -8.97 -21.87
C LEU A 125 15.53 -8.81 -21.06
N SER A 126 16.46 -9.74 -21.17
CA SER A 126 17.79 -9.62 -20.57
C SER A 126 18.58 -8.46 -21.19
N GLU A 127 18.49 -8.26 -22.50
CA GLU A 127 19.11 -7.10 -23.17
C GLU A 127 18.47 -5.77 -22.74
N ASP A 128 17.14 -5.71 -22.64
CA ASP A 128 16.43 -4.54 -22.07
C ASP A 128 16.92 -4.25 -20.64
N PHE A 129 17.13 -5.30 -19.83
CA PHE A 129 17.64 -5.18 -18.46
C PHE A 129 19.08 -4.65 -18.42
N THR A 130 20.00 -5.23 -19.20
CA THR A 130 21.37 -4.74 -19.31
C THR A 130 21.42 -3.28 -19.75
N SER A 131 20.61 -2.90 -20.74
CA SER A 131 20.49 -1.50 -21.19
C SER A 131 19.96 -0.58 -20.08
N PHE A 132 19.12 -1.08 -19.18
CA PHE A 132 18.63 -0.31 -18.04
C PHE A 132 19.73 -0.13 -16.99
N GLN A 133 20.58 -1.13 -16.76
CA GLN A 133 21.71 -1.01 -15.83
C GLN A 133 22.72 0.05 -16.29
N LEU A 134 22.90 0.18 -17.61
CA LEU A 134 23.79 1.16 -18.24
C LEU A 134 23.20 2.56 -18.36
N LEU A 135 21.88 2.73 -18.17
CA LEU A 135 21.21 4.01 -18.28
C LEU A 135 21.79 5.00 -17.27
N GLU A 136 22.22 6.19 -17.69
CA GLU A 136 22.74 7.19 -16.77
C GLU A 136 21.63 8.06 -16.20
N ARG A 137 21.87 8.65 -15.02
CA ARG A 137 20.91 9.59 -14.42
C ARG A 137 20.58 10.76 -15.35
N ASN A 138 21.58 11.22 -16.10
CA ASN A 138 21.49 12.37 -17.00
C ASN A 138 20.65 12.08 -18.25
N ASP A 139 20.43 10.81 -18.59
CA ASP A 139 19.55 10.41 -19.68
C ASP A 139 18.07 10.64 -19.33
N ILE A 140 17.76 10.77 -18.03
CA ILE A 140 16.42 11.09 -17.53
C ILE A 140 16.35 12.60 -17.23
N PRO A 141 15.44 13.36 -17.88
CA PRO A 141 15.33 14.80 -17.68
C PRO A 141 15.04 15.21 -16.23
N ASP A 142 15.66 16.29 -15.75
CA ASP A 142 15.50 16.82 -14.39
C ASP A 142 14.03 17.01 -13.97
N ARG A 143 13.17 17.47 -14.89
CA ARG A 143 11.71 17.59 -14.65
C ARG A 143 11.06 16.29 -14.15
N VAL A 144 11.56 15.14 -14.58
CA VAL A 144 11.05 13.82 -14.17
C VAL A 144 11.47 13.55 -12.74
N TRP A 145 12.74 13.81 -12.40
CA TRP A 145 13.27 13.71 -11.05
C TRP A 145 12.56 14.63 -10.06
N ASP A 146 12.33 15.89 -10.47
CA ASP A 146 11.62 16.89 -9.69
C ASP A 146 10.18 16.49 -9.41
N SER A 147 9.48 15.92 -10.40
CA SER A 147 8.11 15.42 -10.22
C SER A 147 8.05 14.14 -9.38
N ALA A 148 9.13 13.36 -9.36
CA ALA A 148 9.20 12.11 -8.62
C ALA A 148 9.52 12.32 -7.13
N ILE A 149 10.06 13.46 -6.73
CA ILE A 149 10.52 13.68 -5.36
C ILE A 149 9.34 13.83 -4.39
N VAL A 150 9.42 13.12 -3.27
CA VAL A 150 8.50 13.26 -2.15
C VAL A 150 9.33 13.50 -0.90
N SER A 151 8.97 14.56 -0.18
CA SER A 151 9.56 14.88 1.11
C SER A 151 8.63 14.39 2.21
N GLN A 152 9.13 13.55 3.10
CA GLN A 152 8.43 13.13 4.31
C GLN A 152 9.21 13.65 5.50
N GLN A 153 8.50 14.33 6.39
CA GLN A 153 9.04 14.72 7.69
C GLN A 153 8.90 13.52 8.63
N ASP A 154 10.03 13.09 9.19
CA ASP A 154 10.05 12.06 10.21
C ASP A 154 9.58 12.66 11.55
N ASP A 155 9.16 11.80 12.50
CA ASP A 155 8.68 12.22 13.82
C ASP A 155 9.77 12.98 14.62
N GLY A 156 11.04 12.82 14.22
CA GLY A 156 12.21 13.53 14.77
C GLY A 156 12.53 14.88 14.10
N GLY A 157 11.71 15.34 13.13
CA GLY A 157 11.89 16.62 12.45
C GLY A 157 12.79 16.60 11.20
N ASP A 158 13.50 15.49 10.94
CA ASP A 158 14.33 15.33 9.75
C ASP A 158 13.48 15.17 8.48
N ILE A 159 13.80 15.93 7.44
CA ILE A 159 13.16 15.83 6.13
C ILE A 159 13.93 14.81 5.29
N ARG A 160 13.30 13.65 5.01
CA ARG A 160 13.85 12.66 4.08
C ARG A 160 13.18 12.80 2.73
N ARG A 161 13.98 12.85 1.67
CA ARG A 161 13.52 12.89 0.28
C ARG A 161 13.67 11.51 -0.35
N TYR A 162 12.64 11.09 -1.07
CA TYR A 162 12.66 9.85 -1.84
C TYR A 162 11.99 10.04 -3.20
N PHE A 163 12.41 9.28 -4.19
CA PHE A 163 11.84 9.31 -5.52
C PHE A 163 10.75 8.26 -5.66
N ARG A 164 9.61 8.65 -6.24
CA ARG A 164 8.54 7.74 -6.64
C ARG A 164 8.96 7.02 -7.90
N MET A 165 9.40 5.76 -7.74
CA MET A 165 9.84 4.93 -8.85
C MET A 165 8.79 4.78 -9.96
N VAL A 166 7.49 4.85 -9.64
CA VAL A 166 6.42 4.86 -10.65
C VAL A 166 6.53 6.02 -11.66
N ILE A 167 6.97 7.20 -11.22
CA ILE A 167 7.12 8.37 -12.11
C ILE A 167 8.36 8.19 -12.99
N ILE A 168 9.46 7.72 -12.41
CA ILE A 168 10.70 7.43 -13.14
C ILE A 168 10.45 6.35 -14.21
N TRP A 169 9.86 5.23 -13.82
CA TRP A 169 9.56 4.13 -14.74
C TRP A 169 8.50 4.47 -15.78
N SER A 170 7.54 5.34 -15.46
CA SER A 170 6.61 5.89 -16.46
C SER A 170 7.33 6.69 -17.54
N HIS A 171 8.48 7.31 -17.24
CA HIS A 171 9.30 7.97 -18.25
C HIS A 171 10.14 6.94 -19.02
N ILE A 172 10.84 6.05 -18.32
CA ILE A 172 11.67 4.99 -18.93
C ILE A 172 10.86 4.16 -19.93
N SER A 173 9.60 3.83 -19.62
CA SER A 173 8.72 3.08 -20.52
C SER A 173 8.38 3.79 -21.83
N THR A 174 8.61 5.11 -21.90
CA THR A 174 8.34 5.93 -23.10
C THR A 174 9.58 6.19 -23.95
N MET A 175 10.76 5.82 -23.45
CA MET A 175 12.02 5.98 -24.20
C MET A 175 12.01 5.11 -25.45
N ARG A 176 12.47 5.69 -26.57
CA ARG A 176 12.47 5.05 -27.88
C ARG A 176 13.87 4.88 -28.43
N SER A 177 14.05 3.76 -29.13
CA SER A 177 15.22 3.49 -29.96
C SER A 177 15.14 4.29 -31.28
N SER A 178 16.25 4.29 -32.03
CA SER A 178 16.34 4.98 -33.33
C SER A 178 15.37 4.44 -34.39
N ASP A 179 14.93 3.20 -34.24
CA ASP A 179 13.90 2.55 -35.07
C ASP A 179 12.46 2.90 -34.66
N GLY A 180 12.28 3.72 -33.62
CA GLY A 180 10.99 4.12 -33.08
C GLY A 180 10.35 3.09 -32.13
N SER A 181 10.97 1.93 -31.92
CA SER A 181 10.51 0.93 -30.95
C SER A 181 10.77 1.41 -29.50
N PHE A 182 10.06 0.85 -28.53
CA PHE A 182 10.29 1.16 -27.11
C PHE A 182 11.56 0.46 -26.62
N LEU A 183 12.52 1.23 -26.14
CA LEU A 183 13.83 0.74 -25.71
C LEU A 183 13.73 -0.28 -24.56
N TYR A 184 12.79 -0.04 -23.64
CA TYR A 184 12.57 -0.88 -22.45
C TYR A 184 11.20 -1.53 -22.44
N GLY A 185 10.58 -1.78 -23.61
CA GLY A 185 9.18 -2.19 -23.68
C GLY A 185 8.84 -3.45 -22.87
N ARG A 186 9.72 -4.46 -22.87
CA ARG A 186 9.48 -5.72 -22.14
C ARG A 186 9.75 -5.55 -20.67
N LEU A 187 10.88 -4.91 -20.33
CA LEU A 187 11.24 -4.63 -18.94
C LEU A 187 10.20 -3.73 -18.27
N ALA A 188 9.72 -2.68 -18.95
CA ALA A 188 8.67 -1.80 -18.45
C ALA A 188 7.38 -2.55 -18.12
N LYS A 189 7.01 -3.58 -18.91
CA LYS A 189 5.84 -4.43 -18.59
C LYS A 189 6.03 -5.16 -17.27
N VAL A 190 7.21 -5.74 -17.03
CA VAL A 190 7.54 -6.38 -15.74
C VAL A 190 7.50 -5.36 -14.63
N THR A 191 8.24 -4.26 -14.77
CA THR A 191 8.36 -3.22 -13.76
C THR A 191 7.01 -2.62 -13.37
N LEU A 192 6.20 -2.22 -14.34
CA LEU A 192 4.89 -1.61 -14.07
C LEU A 192 3.97 -2.58 -13.34
N LEU A 193 4.04 -3.89 -13.64
CA LEU A 193 3.33 -4.91 -12.87
C LEU A 193 3.80 -4.94 -11.42
N VAL A 194 5.11 -4.95 -11.17
CA VAL A 194 5.63 -5.00 -9.79
C VAL A 194 5.25 -3.75 -9.00
N LEU A 195 5.27 -2.57 -9.64
CA LEU A 195 4.93 -1.30 -9.02
C LEU A 195 3.45 -1.14 -8.65
N VAL A 196 2.55 -1.96 -9.23
CA VAL A 196 1.13 -1.98 -8.86
C VAL A 196 0.78 -3.06 -7.83
N ILE A 197 1.75 -3.88 -7.42
CA ILE A 197 1.52 -4.85 -6.34
C ILE A 197 1.33 -4.06 -5.03
N PRO A 198 0.19 -4.17 -4.34
CA PRO A 198 0.01 -3.51 -3.07
C PRO A 198 1.03 -4.04 -2.07
N HIS A 199 1.86 -3.16 -1.52
CA HIS A 199 2.89 -3.51 -0.54
C HIS A 199 2.39 -3.43 0.92
N SER A 200 1.11 -3.11 1.12
CA SER A 200 0.47 -3.06 2.41
C SER A 200 -1.01 -3.38 2.24
N ASN A 201 -1.56 -4.16 3.14
CA ASN A 201 -3.00 -4.45 3.19
C ASN A 201 -3.81 -3.27 3.79
N ALA A 202 -3.19 -2.13 4.10
CA ALA A 202 -3.86 -1.05 4.83
C ALA A 202 -5.04 -0.44 4.04
N GLU A 203 -4.96 -0.39 2.72
CA GLU A 203 -6.07 0.09 1.89
C GLU A 203 -7.22 -0.92 1.87
N GLU A 204 -6.90 -2.21 1.72
CA GLU A 204 -7.85 -3.32 1.80
C GLU A 204 -8.50 -3.39 3.19
N GLU A 205 -7.73 -3.24 4.27
CA GLU A 205 -8.23 -3.17 5.64
C GLU A 205 -9.15 -1.97 5.87
N ARG A 206 -8.84 -0.82 5.26
CA ARG A 206 -9.74 0.35 5.27
C ARG A 206 -11.04 0.03 4.54
N VAL A 207 -11.00 -0.68 3.41
CA VAL A 207 -12.18 -1.16 2.69
C VAL A 207 -12.96 -2.19 3.53
N PHE A 208 -12.28 -3.14 4.18
CA PHE A 208 -12.92 -4.12 5.06
C PHE A 208 -13.53 -3.48 6.30
N SER A 209 -12.92 -2.45 6.86
CA SER A 209 -13.50 -1.66 7.95
C SER A 209 -14.79 -0.96 7.49
N LEU A 210 -14.78 -0.40 6.28
CA LEU A 210 -15.98 0.21 5.68
C LEU A 210 -17.07 -0.85 5.45
N ILE A 211 -16.74 -2.01 4.91
CA ILE A 211 -17.69 -3.12 4.73
C ILE A 211 -18.24 -3.57 6.08
N THR A 212 -17.38 -3.78 7.09
CA THR A 212 -17.76 -4.22 8.44
C THR A 212 -18.72 -3.21 9.09
N LYS A 213 -18.47 -1.90 8.97
CA LYS A 213 -19.38 -0.87 9.49
C LYS A 213 -20.76 -0.90 8.81
N ASN A 214 -20.83 -1.22 7.52
CA ASN A 214 -22.09 -1.28 6.76
C ASN A 214 -22.78 -2.65 6.84
N LYS A 215 -22.06 -3.69 7.26
CA LYS A 215 -22.56 -5.05 7.46
C LYS A 215 -23.03 -5.30 8.89
N THR A 216 -22.33 -4.75 9.89
CA THR A 216 -22.56 -5.03 11.32
C THR A 216 -22.30 -3.78 12.15
N GLY A 217 -23.35 -3.07 12.57
CA GLY A 217 -23.25 -2.07 13.63
C GLY A 217 -24.29 -0.94 13.64
N PHE A 218 -24.89 -0.57 12.50
CA PHE A 218 -25.90 0.49 12.43
C PHE A 218 -27.08 0.14 11.51
N ARG A 219 -28.21 0.84 11.70
CA ARG A 219 -29.59 0.45 11.33
C ARG A 219 -29.91 0.09 9.86
N PRO A 220 -29.08 0.31 8.83
CA PRO A 220 -29.24 -0.42 7.58
C PRO A 220 -28.06 -1.39 7.41
N SER A 221 -28.20 -2.60 7.96
CA SER A 221 -27.32 -3.72 7.61
C SER A 221 -27.53 -4.06 6.14
N LEU A 222 -26.61 -3.66 5.27
CA LEU A 222 -26.68 -3.94 3.85
C LEU A 222 -26.18 -5.36 3.57
N LYS A 223 -26.90 -6.10 2.73
CA LYS A 223 -26.45 -7.43 2.28
C LYS A 223 -25.20 -7.27 1.41
N LEU A 224 -24.23 -8.15 1.64
CA LEU A 224 -22.96 -8.18 0.89
C LEU A 224 -23.23 -8.43 -0.60
N ASP A 225 -24.08 -9.43 -0.89
CA ASP A 225 -24.52 -9.77 -2.23
C ASP A 225 -25.56 -8.75 -2.70
N GLY A 226 -25.16 -7.95 -3.68
CA GLY A 226 -25.98 -6.89 -4.27
C GLY A 226 -25.55 -5.49 -3.80
N THR A 227 -26.39 -4.84 -3.00
CA THR A 227 -26.33 -3.38 -2.75
C THR A 227 -25.01 -2.93 -2.12
N LEU A 228 -24.47 -3.65 -1.14
CA LEU A 228 -23.23 -3.23 -0.48
C LEU A 228 -22.04 -3.28 -1.44
N SER A 229 -21.89 -4.38 -2.20
CA SER A 229 -20.81 -4.52 -3.17
C SER A 229 -20.83 -3.41 -4.22
N ILE A 230 -22.01 -3.08 -4.76
CA ILE A 230 -22.16 -2.00 -5.77
C ILE A 230 -21.82 -0.63 -5.16
N ILE A 231 -22.29 -0.33 -3.95
CA ILE A 231 -22.01 0.96 -3.29
C ILE A 231 -20.52 1.11 -2.99
N ILE A 232 -19.87 0.04 -2.50
CA ILE A 232 -18.42 0.06 -2.25
C ILE A 232 -17.66 0.27 -3.56
N GLN A 233 -18.01 -0.43 -4.64
CA GLN A 233 -17.40 -0.22 -5.96
C GLN A 233 -17.57 1.21 -6.46
N MET A 234 -18.78 1.78 -6.38
CA MET A 234 -19.02 3.17 -6.79
C MET A 234 -18.22 4.17 -5.95
N LYS A 235 -18.05 3.90 -4.65
CA LYS A 235 -17.28 4.74 -3.74
C LYS A 235 -15.76 4.63 -3.97
N LEU A 236 -15.27 3.45 -4.33
CA LEU A 236 -13.86 3.25 -4.68
C LEU A 236 -13.52 3.85 -6.04
N ALA A 237 -14.46 3.79 -7.00
CA ALA A 237 -14.31 4.40 -8.32
C ALA A 237 -14.37 5.95 -8.29
N ASN A 238 -15.01 6.53 -7.27
CA ASN A 238 -15.15 7.98 -7.12
C ASN A 238 -14.53 8.44 -5.78
N PRO A 239 -13.24 8.79 -5.75
CA PRO A 239 -12.57 9.23 -4.53
C PRO A 239 -13.02 10.63 -4.07
N GLU A 240 -13.70 11.39 -4.94
CA GLU A 240 -14.22 12.71 -4.59
C GLU A 240 -15.35 12.63 -3.55
N PRO A 241 -15.43 13.60 -2.62
CA PRO A 241 -16.53 13.71 -1.68
C PRO A 241 -17.90 13.72 -2.37
N CYS A 242 -18.90 13.08 -1.78
CA CYS A 242 -20.25 12.94 -2.37
C CYS A 242 -20.93 14.28 -2.72
N HIS A 243 -20.57 15.38 -2.06
CA HIS A 243 -21.11 16.71 -2.34
C HIS A 243 -20.54 17.36 -3.62
N ARG A 244 -19.47 16.80 -4.18
CA ARG A 244 -18.89 17.20 -5.48
C ARG A 244 -19.34 16.30 -6.62
N TYR A 245 -20.01 15.20 -6.31
CA TYR A 245 -20.53 14.30 -7.33
C TYR A 245 -21.74 14.96 -8.00
N GLU A 246 -21.60 15.27 -9.29
CA GLU A 246 -22.68 15.78 -10.12
C GLU A 246 -23.15 14.66 -11.07
N PRO A 247 -24.35 14.07 -10.85
CA PRO A 247 -24.82 12.99 -11.70
C PRO A 247 -25.09 13.48 -13.12
N MET A 248 -24.80 12.63 -14.11
CA MET A 248 -25.08 12.93 -15.52
C MET A 248 -26.56 13.24 -15.73
N LYS A 249 -26.86 14.20 -16.61
CA LYS A 249 -28.23 14.65 -16.91
C LYS A 249 -29.17 13.50 -17.30
N GLU A 250 -28.65 12.48 -17.98
CA GLU A 250 -29.41 11.27 -18.33
C GLU A 250 -29.86 10.46 -17.10
N VAL A 251 -29.00 10.32 -16.09
CA VAL A 251 -29.31 9.60 -14.85
C VAL A 251 -30.41 10.34 -14.09
N ILE A 252 -30.30 11.68 -14.02
CA ILE A 252 -31.34 12.54 -13.44
C ILE A 252 -32.67 12.38 -14.20
N GLY A 253 -32.62 12.35 -15.53
CA GLY A 253 -33.80 12.16 -16.37
C GLY A 253 -34.49 10.83 -16.10
N LYS A 254 -33.73 9.73 -16.10
CA LYS A 254 -34.25 8.38 -15.80
C LYS A 254 -34.81 8.28 -14.38
N ALA A 255 -34.13 8.85 -13.39
CA ALA A 255 -34.60 8.88 -12.01
C ALA A 255 -35.94 9.63 -11.88
N LYS A 256 -36.05 10.83 -12.48
CA LYS A 256 -37.30 11.61 -12.50
C LYS A 256 -38.45 10.84 -13.14
N THR A 257 -38.19 10.15 -14.26
CA THR A 257 -39.19 9.31 -14.92
C THR A 257 -39.63 8.16 -14.03
N ALA A 258 -38.69 7.45 -13.38
CA ALA A 258 -39.01 6.37 -12.45
C ALA A 258 -39.85 6.87 -11.25
N THR A 259 -39.49 8.02 -10.67
CA THR A 259 -40.25 8.64 -9.57
C THR A 259 -41.66 9.06 -10.03
N MET A 260 -41.78 9.66 -11.22
CA MET A 260 -43.08 10.02 -11.79
C MET A 260 -43.97 8.80 -12.02
N THR A 261 -43.42 7.71 -12.54
CA THR A 261 -44.15 6.45 -12.75
C THR A 261 -44.61 5.85 -11.43
N TYR A 262 -43.73 5.80 -10.42
CA TYR A 262 -44.07 5.31 -9.09
C TYR A 262 -45.19 6.15 -8.44
N ASN A 263 -45.04 7.48 -8.47
CA ASN A 263 -46.02 8.40 -7.91
C ASN A 263 -47.36 8.27 -8.61
N LYS A 264 -47.40 8.18 -9.94
CA LYS A 264 -48.64 7.95 -10.71
C LYS A 264 -49.32 6.63 -10.33
N ALA A 265 -48.54 5.56 -10.14
CA ALA A 265 -49.07 4.26 -9.75
C ALA A 265 -49.65 4.22 -8.33
N HIS A 266 -49.17 5.09 -7.43
CA HIS A 266 -49.58 5.10 -6.02
C HIS A 266 -50.43 6.32 -5.63
N SER A 267 -50.61 7.30 -6.53
CA SER A 267 -51.52 8.43 -6.31
C SER A 267 -53.01 8.05 -6.41
N SER A 268 -53.34 6.89 -6.97
CA SER A 268 -54.71 6.39 -7.10
C SER A 268 -55.24 5.66 -5.86
N SER A 269 -54.39 5.33 -4.86
CA SER A 269 -54.84 4.70 -3.61
C SER A 269 -55.26 5.71 -2.53
N ALA A 270 -54.96 7.00 -2.70
CA ALA A 270 -55.38 8.05 -1.76
C ALA A 270 -56.81 8.58 -2.02
N SER A 271 -57.33 8.38 -3.23
CA SER A 271 -58.65 8.90 -3.66
C SER A 271 -59.82 7.93 -3.45
N SER A 272 -59.59 6.71 -2.98
CA SER A 272 -60.66 5.73 -2.68
C SER A 272 -61.09 5.70 -1.21
N ALA A 273 -60.50 6.51 -0.33
CA ALA A 273 -60.85 6.58 1.09
C ALA A 273 -61.85 7.71 1.45
N SER A 274 -62.29 8.54 0.49
CA SER A 274 -63.10 9.74 0.80
C SER A 274 -64.54 9.74 0.26
N THR A 275 -65.06 8.62 -0.23
CA THR A 275 -66.41 8.56 -0.82
C THR A 275 -67.20 7.34 -0.34
N THR A 276 -67.52 7.28 0.95
CA THR A 276 -68.63 6.47 1.52
C THR A 276 -68.97 7.01 2.92
N ALA A 277 -69.54 8.21 2.98
CA ALA A 277 -70.20 8.73 4.19
C ALA A 277 -71.31 9.71 3.82
N SER A 278 -72.46 9.19 3.40
CA SER A 278 -73.77 9.84 3.52
C SER A 278 -74.88 8.99 2.90
N THR A 279 -75.56 8.15 3.69
CA THR A 279 -77.04 8.18 3.89
C THR A 279 -77.55 6.95 4.65
N SER A 280 -78.56 7.21 5.50
CA SER A 280 -79.56 6.32 6.11
C SER A 280 -79.30 5.70 7.49
N SER A 281 -79.77 6.39 8.53
CA SER A 281 -80.59 5.76 9.58
C SER A 281 -81.66 6.74 10.08
N SER A 282 -82.91 6.43 9.76
CA SER A 282 -84.11 6.97 10.39
C SER A 282 -85.11 5.84 10.47
N SER A 283 -85.09 5.13 11.60
CA SER A 283 -86.18 4.43 12.26
C SER A 283 -85.66 3.98 13.61
#